data_AF-A0A3B9Q181-F1
#
_entry.id   AF-A0A3B9Q181-F1
#
_cell.length_a   1.000
_cell.length_b   1.000
_cell.length_c   1.000
_cell.angle_alpha   90.00
_cell.angle_beta   90.00
_cell.angle_gamma   90.00
#
_symmetry.space_group_name_H-M   'P 1'
#
loop_
_entity.id
_entity.type
_entity.pdbx_description
1 polymer ?
#
loop_
_entity_poly.entity_id
_entity_poly.type
_entity_poly.pdbx_seq_one_letter_code
_entity_poly.pdbx_strand_id
1 'polypeptide(L)'
;MIDFQILQDRTLDYRAETYHLARRLWLQNEKDAIRFVEERGFVFFWPIKNAELPSLWNATVGDRPLPNTHDDPGHITWRWKDDLLDKHVWYYAKLIRKKSTIVSLTLAPHFYALTPNYGDFENDYLVQYKNGLMSRETKNVYEALLHNGPTHTIDLRKAAHLSSTENKYRFDKALTDLQAEMKIVPVGIANVGRWGYAMIYDIAARCYPEIVEAARFLSEEKAQQTILLAYLRSVGMAESNRTASLFGWKSDFLMRAAQYLAGQDHITIFPDLQDSKTYLLYKSIFPLQ
;
A
#
# COMPACT_ATOMS: atom_id res chain seq x y z
N MET A 1 -4.91 30.83 -19.56
CA MET A 1 -4.97 30.43 -18.13
C MET A 1 -5.96 29.27 -18.08
N ILE A 2 -5.52 28.07 -17.70
CA ILE A 2 -6.44 26.94 -17.60
C ILE A 2 -7.33 27.15 -16.38
N ASP A 3 -8.64 27.02 -16.56
CA ASP A 3 -9.62 27.07 -15.48
C ASP A 3 -9.43 25.85 -14.57
N PHE A 4 -9.22 26.10 -13.27
CA PHE A 4 -9.05 25.05 -12.28
C PHE A 4 -10.28 24.13 -12.19
N GLN A 5 -11.49 24.65 -12.43
CA GLN A 5 -12.70 23.83 -12.47
C GLN A 5 -12.64 22.79 -13.60
N ILE A 6 -12.13 23.16 -14.78
CA ILE A 6 -11.95 22.23 -15.91
C ILE A 6 -10.94 21.14 -15.55
N LEU A 7 -9.89 21.47 -14.79
CA LEU A 7 -8.92 20.48 -14.29
C LEU A 7 -9.58 19.50 -13.32
N GLN A 8 -10.45 19.99 -12.44
CA GLN A 8 -11.20 19.14 -11.50
C GLN A 8 -12.15 18.19 -12.23
N ASP A 9 -12.95 18.69 -13.16
CA ASP A 9 -13.94 17.88 -13.89
C ASP A 9 -13.25 16.76 -14.69
N ARG A 10 -12.18 17.09 -15.42
CA ARG A 10 -11.36 16.09 -16.13
C ARG A 10 -10.72 15.08 -15.20
N THR A 11 -10.32 15.49 -14.00
CA THR A 11 -9.78 14.58 -12.99
C THR A 11 -10.84 13.58 -12.54
N LEU A 12 -12.08 14.01 -12.34
CA LEU A 12 -13.18 13.13 -11.95
C LEU A 12 -13.49 12.10 -13.03
N ASP A 13 -13.57 12.51 -14.29
CA ASP A 13 -13.77 11.59 -15.42
C ASP A 13 -12.62 10.57 -15.52
N TYR A 14 -11.38 11.04 -15.41
CA TYR A 14 -10.20 10.17 -15.43
C TYR A 14 -10.21 9.14 -14.29
N ARG A 15 -10.59 9.56 -13.08
CA ARG A 15 -10.70 8.65 -11.93
C ARG A 15 -11.85 7.67 -12.10
N ALA A 16 -12.98 8.09 -12.67
CA ALA A 16 -14.09 7.19 -12.93
C ALA A 16 -13.68 6.01 -13.83
N GLU A 17 -12.81 6.27 -14.81
CA GLU A 17 -12.22 5.23 -15.66
C GLU A 17 -11.14 4.42 -14.94
N THR A 18 -10.11 5.08 -14.40
CA THR A 18 -8.95 4.40 -13.79
C THR A 18 -9.27 3.67 -12.50
N TYR A 19 -10.36 4.01 -11.81
CA TYR A 19 -10.82 3.31 -10.61
C TYR A 19 -11.88 2.25 -10.96
N HIS A 20 -12.21 2.09 -12.24
CA HIS A 20 -13.21 1.16 -12.73
C HIS A 20 -14.60 1.38 -12.08
N LEU A 21 -15.04 2.63 -11.94
CA LEU A 21 -16.31 2.92 -11.25
C LEU A 21 -17.53 2.50 -12.08
N ALA A 22 -17.44 2.56 -13.42
CA ALA A 22 -18.50 2.13 -14.32
C ALA A 22 -18.61 0.61 -14.37
N ARG A 23 -19.84 0.06 -14.33
CA ARG A 23 -20.10 -1.39 -14.32
C ARG A 23 -19.42 -2.18 -15.44
N ARG A 24 -19.26 -1.58 -16.62
CA ARG A 24 -18.55 -2.19 -17.77
C ARG A 24 -17.06 -2.46 -17.52
N LEU A 25 -16.48 -1.79 -16.52
CA LEU A 25 -15.07 -1.91 -16.14
C LEU A 25 -14.86 -2.79 -14.90
N TRP A 26 -15.95 -3.24 -14.24
CA TRP A 26 -15.84 -3.96 -12.98
C TRP A 26 -15.03 -5.24 -13.12
N LEU A 27 -14.20 -5.51 -12.11
CA LEU A 27 -13.41 -6.73 -12.01
C LEU A 27 -14.35 -7.93 -11.81
N GLN A 28 -14.14 -9.01 -12.57
CA GLN A 28 -15.02 -10.18 -12.53
C GLN A 28 -14.38 -11.38 -11.84
N ASN A 29 -13.04 -11.42 -11.74
CA ASN A 29 -12.28 -12.55 -11.23
C ASN A 29 -10.88 -12.13 -10.76
N GLU A 30 -10.14 -13.07 -10.19
CA GLU A 30 -8.76 -12.88 -9.69
C GLU A 30 -7.79 -12.37 -10.75
N LYS A 31 -7.89 -12.83 -12.00
CA LYS A 31 -6.99 -12.38 -13.07
C LYS A 31 -7.21 -10.91 -13.40
N ASP A 32 -8.47 -10.46 -13.38
CA ASP A 32 -8.78 -9.04 -13.55
C ASP A 32 -8.24 -8.21 -12.38
N ALA A 33 -8.38 -8.70 -11.15
CA ALA A 33 -7.83 -8.05 -9.96
C ALA A 33 -6.31 -7.90 -10.02
N ILE A 34 -5.58 -8.97 -10.40
CA ILE A 34 -4.12 -8.94 -10.56
C ILE A 34 -3.72 -7.92 -11.62
N ARG A 35 -4.35 -7.96 -12.80
CA ARG A 35 -4.08 -7.02 -13.89
C ARG A 35 -4.36 -5.58 -13.50
N PHE A 36 -5.46 -5.33 -12.80
CA PHE A 36 -5.79 -4.01 -12.29
C PHE A 36 -4.71 -3.46 -11.35
N VAL A 37 -4.21 -4.29 -10.42
CA VAL A 37 -3.10 -3.91 -9.54
C VAL A 37 -1.81 -3.66 -10.33
N GLU A 38 -1.48 -4.51 -11.30
CA GLU A 38 -0.29 -4.31 -12.15
C GLU A 38 -0.37 -3.00 -12.94
N GLU A 39 -1.53 -2.70 -13.52
CA GLU A 39 -1.77 -1.47 -14.29
C GLU A 39 -1.71 -0.21 -13.44
N ARG A 40 -2.23 -0.25 -12.20
CA ARG A 40 -2.19 0.90 -11.27
C ARG A 40 -0.88 0.99 -10.50
N GLY A 41 -0.12 -0.09 -10.42
CA GLY A 41 1.07 -0.24 -9.58
C GLY A 41 0.75 -0.48 -8.10
N PHE A 42 -0.22 0.23 -7.53
CA PHE A 42 -0.71 -0.04 -6.18
C PHE A 42 -2.10 0.52 -5.95
N VAL A 43 -2.88 -0.15 -5.09
CA VAL A 43 -4.26 0.20 -4.75
C VAL A 43 -4.51 -0.07 -3.27
N PHE A 44 -5.54 0.54 -2.69
CA PHE A 44 -6.04 0.07 -1.41
C PHE A 44 -6.90 -1.18 -1.59
N PHE A 45 -7.02 -1.99 -0.54
CA PHE A 45 -8.03 -3.04 -0.52
C PHE A 45 -9.46 -2.45 -0.43
N TRP A 46 -9.61 -1.38 0.36
CA TRP A 46 -10.87 -0.63 0.56
C TRP A 46 -10.66 0.88 0.31
N PRO A 47 -11.70 1.63 -0.07
CA PRO A 47 -11.60 3.09 -0.10
C PRO A 47 -11.30 3.64 1.30
N ILE A 48 -10.35 4.58 1.38
CA ILE A 48 -9.94 5.21 2.64
C ILE A 48 -10.31 6.69 2.61
N LYS A 49 -11.09 7.13 3.60
CA LYS A 49 -11.49 8.54 3.75
C LYS A 49 -10.25 9.44 3.77
N ASN A 50 -10.29 10.51 2.97
CA ASN A 50 -9.20 11.49 2.85
C ASN A 50 -7.87 10.89 2.37
N ALA A 51 -7.89 9.79 1.61
CA ALA A 51 -6.72 9.20 0.96
C ALA A 51 -7.12 8.78 -0.45
N GLU A 52 -6.90 9.68 -1.39
CA GLU A 52 -7.26 9.52 -2.80
C GLU A 52 -6.39 8.46 -3.46
N LEU A 53 -6.97 7.30 -3.79
CA LEU A 53 -6.33 6.18 -4.47
C LEU A 53 -7.42 5.22 -4.97
N PRO A 54 -7.23 4.51 -6.09
CA PRO A 54 -8.08 3.37 -6.45
C PRO A 54 -8.12 2.32 -5.32
N SER A 55 -9.21 1.56 -5.27
CA SER A 55 -9.32 0.39 -4.40
C SER A 55 -9.88 -0.81 -5.13
N LEU A 56 -9.47 -2.02 -4.68
CA LEU A 56 -9.99 -3.27 -5.22
C LEU A 56 -11.52 -3.36 -5.05
N TRP A 57 -12.03 -2.88 -3.90
CA TRP A 57 -13.48 -2.79 -3.66
C TRP A 57 -14.20 -1.93 -4.70
N ASN A 58 -13.82 -0.66 -4.87
CA ASN A 58 -14.51 0.23 -5.81
C ASN A 58 -14.40 -0.28 -7.25
N ALA A 59 -13.27 -0.89 -7.62
CA ALA A 59 -13.09 -1.48 -8.93
C ALA A 59 -13.96 -2.72 -9.16
N THR A 60 -14.46 -3.37 -8.10
CA THR A 60 -15.31 -4.56 -8.19
C THR A 60 -16.79 -4.21 -8.18
N VAL A 61 -17.20 -3.21 -7.40
CA VAL A 61 -18.62 -2.92 -7.15
C VAL A 61 -19.03 -1.44 -7.26
N GLY A 62 -18.15 -0.60 -7.79
CA GLY A 62 -18.37 0.83 -7.99
C GLY A 62 -18.28 1.66 -6.71
N ASP A 63 -18.53 2.95 -6.84
CA ASP A 63 -18.55 3.90 -5.72
C ASP A 63 -19.91 3.87 -5.02
N ARG A 64 -20.08 2.87 -4.16
CA ARG A 64 -21.29 2.70 -3.35
C ARG A 64 -20.95 2.56 -1.86
N PRO A 65 -21.90 2.90 -0.96
CA PRO A 65 -21.69 2.72 0.47
C PRO A 65 -21.30 1.29 0.82
N LEU A 66 -20.43 1.16 1.82
CA LEU A 66 -20.06 -0.14 2.35
C LEU A 66 -21.29 -0.85 2.94
N PRO A 67 -21.57 -2.09 2.55
CA PRO A 67 -22.70 -2.85 3.04
C PRO A 67 -22.51 -3.20 4.51
N ASN A 68 -23.61 -3.24 5.26
CA ASN A 68 -23.64 -3.77 6.64
C ASN A 68 -23.96 -5.28 6.67
N THR A 69 -24.04 -5.94 5.50
CA THR A 69 -24.43 -7.35 5.36
C THR A 69 -23.25 -8.22 4.91
N HIS A 70 -23.26 -9.49 5.31
CA HIS A 70 -22.20 -10.46 5.01
C HIS A 70 -22.30 -11.09 3.60
N ASP A 71 -23.45 -10.97 2.91
CA ASP A 71 -23.69 -11.58 1.59
C ASP A 71 -23.49 -10.61 0.41
N ASP A 72 -22.83 -9.48 0.65
CA ASP A 72 -22.59 -8.50 -0.40
C ASP A 72 -21.67 -9.04 -1.51
N PRO A 73 -21.99 -8.84 -2.80
CA PRO A 73 -21.16 -9.30 -3.92
C PRO A 73 -19.71 -8.84 -3.87
N GLY A 74 -19.43 -7.67 -3.28
CA GLY A 74 -18.07 -7.14 -3.13
C GLY A 74 -17.21 -7.92 -2.16
N HIS A 75 -17.80 -8.75 -1.28
CA HIS A 75 -17.02 -9.61 -0.39
C HIS A 75 -16.22 -10.68 -1.13
N ILE A 76 -16.48 -10.89 -2.43
CA ILE A 76 -15.63 -11.72 -3.30
C ILE A 76 -14.17 -11.25 -3.30
N THR A 77 -13.92 -9.96 -3.05
CA THR A 77 -12.57 -9.40 -2.93
C THR A 77 -11.78 -9.99 -1.75
N TRP A 78 -12.44 -10.40 -0.66
CA TRP A 78 -11.79 -11.13 0.44
C TRP A 78 -11.32 -12.50 -0.01
N ARG A 79 -12.18 -13.21 -0.75
CA ARG A 79 -11.83 -14.53 -1.30
C ARG A 79 -10.63 -14.42 -2.22
N TRP A 80 -10.66 -13.50 -3.19
CA TRP A 80 -9.50 -13.25 -4.06
C TRP A 80 -8.24 -12.92 -3.25
N LYS A 81 -8.36 -12.06 -2.24
CA LYS A 81 -7.23 -11.70 -1.39
C LYS A 81 -6.69 -12.91 -0.62
N ASP A 82 -7.55 -13.72 0.00
CA ASP A 82 -7.16 -14.90 0.77
C ASP A 82 -6.56 -16.00 -0.12
N ASP A 83 -7.17 -16.28 -1.27
CA ASP A 83 -6.76 -17.32 -2.23
C ASP A 83 -5.46 -16.99 -2.96
N LEU A 84 -5.07 -15.72 -3.01
CA LEU A 84 -3.87 -15.23 -3.70
C LEU A 84 -2.67 -14.96 -2.77
N LEU A 85 -2.80 -15.07 -1.44
CA LEU A 85 -1.72 -14.74 -0.49
C LEU A 85 -0.45 -15.59 -0.71
N ASP A 86 -0.61 -16.86 -1.07
CA ASP A 86 0.50 -17.81 -1.28
C ASP A 86 0.98 -17.86 -2.75
N LYS A 87 0.32 -17.13 -3.66
CA LYS A 87 0.55 -17.23 -5.11
C LYS A 87 1.59 -16.25 -5.65
N HIS A 88 2.08 -15.32 -4.82
CA HIS A 88 3.09 -14.34 -5.20
C HIS A 88 2.71 -13.59 -6.50
N VAL A 89 1.47 -13.09 -6.57
CA VAL A 89 0.97 -12.31 -7.72
C VAL A 89 0.93 -10.81 -7.43
N TRP A 90 1.03 -10.43 -6.15
CA TRP A 90 1.12 -9.07 -5.64
C TRP A 90 1.73 -9.08 -4.25
N TYR A 91 2.06 -7.91 -3.72
CA TYR A 91 2.45 -7.72 -2.33
C TYR A 91 1.29 -7.10 -1.54
N TYR A 92 0.70 -7.84 -0.60
CA TYR A 92 -0.41 -7.38 0.24
C TYR A 92 0.05 -7.11 1.67
N ALA A 93 -0.02 -5.86 2.14
CA ALA A 93 0.32 -5.49 3.51
C ALA A 93 -0.33 -4.17 3.95
N LYS A 94 -0.14 -3.77 5.20
CA LYS A 94 -0.57 -2.46 5.72
C LYS A 94 0.47 -1.37 5.51
N LEU A 95 0.58 -0.83 4.29
CA LEU A 95 1.65 0.11 3.92
C LEU A 95 1.22 1.58 4.09
N ILE A 96 0.47 2.11 3.13
CA ILE A 96 0.16 3.54 3.06
C ILE A 96 -0.82 3.92 4.17
N ARG A 97 -0.44 4.87 5.02
CA ARG A 97 -1.17 5.23 6.25
C ARG A 97 -1.54 4.03 7.13
N LYS A 98 -0.73 2.96 7.08
CA LYS A 98 -0.98 1.68 7.79
C LYS A 98 -2.32 1.03 7.41
N LYS A 99 -2.76 1.23 6.17
CA LYS A 99 -3.99 0.64 5.61
C LYS A 99 -3.65 -0.49 4.66
N SER A 100 -4.55 -1.48 4.57
CA SER A 100 -4.44 -2.61 3.65
C SER A 100 -4.26 -2.12 2.22
N THR A 101 -3.07 -2.35 1.69
CA THR A 101 -2.57 -1.90 0.39
C THR A 101 -2.14 -3.14 -0.38
N ILE A 102 -2.47 -3.19 -1.67
CA ILE A 102 -1.97 -4.20 -2.60
C ILE A 102 -1.03 -3.47 -3.56
N VAL A 103 0.20 -3.96 -3.70
CA VAL A 103 1.24 -3.40 -4.55
C VAL A 103 1.62 -4.43 -5.60
N SER A 104 1.83 -4.01 -6.85
CA SER A 104 2.38 -4.88 -7.88
C SER A 104 3.79 -5.33 -7.51
N LEU A 105 4.18 -6.53 -7.92
CA LEU A 105 5.53 -7.02 -7.62
C LEU A 105 6.61 -6.19 -8.33
N THR A 106 6.29 -5.58 -9.47
CA THR A 106 7.16 -4.63 -10.17
C THR A 106 7.45 -3.38 -9.32
N LEU A 107 6.47 -2.89 -8.56
CA LEU A 107 6.61 -1.67 -7.77
C LEU A 107 7.06 -1.92 -6.32
N ALA A 108 6.84 -3.12 -5.79
CA ALA A 108 7.17 -3.46 -4.41
C ALA A 108 8.63 -3.20 -3.99
N PRO A 109 9.67 -3.42 -4.83
CA PRO A 109 11.05 -3.04 -4.50
C PRO A 109 11.24 -1.55 -4.19
N HIS A 110 10.47 -0.69 -4.85
CA HIS A 110 10.53 0.76 -4.63
C HIS A 110 9.92 1.13 -3.28
N PHE A 111 8.86 0.44 -2.83
CA PHE A 111 8.35 0.61 -1.47
C PHE A 111 9.34 0.08 -0.44
N TYR A 112 9.94 -1.09 -0.71
CA TYR A 112 10.92 -1.71 0.20
C TYR A 112 12.15 -0.82 0.41
N ALA A 113 12.66 -0.18 -0.65
CA ALA A 113 13.80 0.74 -0.59
C ALA A 113 13.57 1.96 0.33
N LEU A 114 12.31 2.28 0.67
CA LEU A 114 11.95 3.38 1.58
C LEU A 114 11.65 2.91 3.02
N THR A 115 11.96 1.64 3.34
CA THR A 115 11.76 1.05 4.67
C THR A 115 13.10 0.83 5.39
N PRO A 116 13.12 0.72 6.74
CA PRO A 116 14.34 0.45 7.49
C PRO A 116 14.75 -1.04 7.41
N ASN A 117 15.02 -1.53 6.20
CA ASN A 117 15.54 -2.87 5.93
C ASN A 117 16.83 -2.74 5.11
N TYR A 118 17.94 -3.31 5.60
CA TYR A 118 19.28 -3.12 5.04
C TYR A 118 19.90 -4.41 4.51
N GLY A 119 19.09 -5.46 4.33
CA GLY A 119 19.47 -6.73 3.73
C GLY A 119 19.81 -7.83 4.73
N ASP A 120 19.99 -7.52 6.01
CA ASP A 120 20.20 -8.50 7.08
C ASP A 120 18.96 -8.55 7.98
N PHE A 121 17.87 -9.11 7.46
CA PHE A 121 16.60 -9.15 8.18
C PHE A 121 16.67 -9.96 9.50
N GLU A 122 17.69 -10.80 9.67
CA GLU A 122 17.92 -11.56 10.89
C GLU A 122 18.56 -10.73 12.01
N ASN A 123 19.17 -9.57 11.69
CA ASN A 123 19.87 -8.75 12.68
C ASN A 123 19.51 -7.26 12.67
N ASP A 124 19.08 -6.69 11.55
CA ASP A 124 18.81 -5.24 11.38
C ASP A 124 17.78 -4.71 12.40
N TYR A 125 16.78 -5.53 12.73
CA TYR A 125 15.75 -5.16 13.71
C TYR A 125 16.32 -4.92 15.12
N LEU A 126 17.45 -5.55 15.47
CA LEU A 126 18.10 -5.36 16.77
C LEU A 126 18.68 -3.94 16.88
N VAL A 127 19.21 -3.39 15.78
CA VAL A 127 19.69 -2.00 15.74
C VAL A 127 18.52 -1.04 15.91
N GLN A 128 17.43 -1.28 15.18
CA GLN A 128 16.21 -0.47 15.30
C GLN A 128 15.62 -0.50 16.72
N TYR A 129 15.60 -1.66 17.37
CA TYR A 129 15.18 -1.82 18.75
C TYR A 129 16.09 -1.06 19.72
N LYS A 130 17.42 -1.24 19.61
CA LYS A 130 18.41 -0.54 20.45
C LYS A 130 18.31 0.99 20.34
N ASN A 131 17.94 1.50 19.16
CA ASN A 131 17.74 2.92 18.91
C ASN A 131 16.35 3.45 19.35
N GLY A 132 15.50 2.61 19.97
CA GLY A 132 14.18 3.01 20.44
C GLY A 132 13.13 3.18 19.34
N LEU A 133 13.42 2.73 18.11
CA LEU A 133 12.53 2.85 16.95
C LEU A 133 11.58 1.65 16.82
N MET A 134 11.80 0.58 17.58
CA MET A 134 10.94 -0.60 17.64
C MET A 134 10.55 -0.88 19.10
N SER A 135 9.26 -1.14 19.38
CA SER A 135 8.84 -1.50 20.73
C SER A 135 9.22 -2.95 21.06
N ARG A 136 9.24 -3.29 22.36
CA ARG A 136 9.48 -4.66 22.82
C ARG A 136 8.43 -5.62 22.27
N GLU A 137 7.16 -5.24 22.23
CA GLU A 137 6.10 -6.09 21.69
C GLU A 137 6.26 -6.32 20.19
N THR A 138 6.64 -5.30 19.42
CA THR A 138 6.94 -5.42 17.99
C THR A 138 8.13 -6.35 17.76
N LYS A 139 9.20 -6.19 18.55
CA LYS A 139 10.37 -7.06 18.54
C LYS A 139 10.00 -8.52 18.82
N ASN A 140 9.26 -8.79 19.90
CA ASN A 140 8.86 -10.15 20.27
C ASN A 140 8.05 -10.85 19.17
N VAL A 141 7.14 -10.13 18.50
CA VAL A 141 6.38 -10.68 17.37
C VAL A 141 7.29 -11.00 16.19
N TYR A 142 8.26 -10.13 15.90
CA TYR A 142 9.23 -10.37 14.83
C TYR A 142 10.14 -11.57 15.12
N GLU A 143 10.70 -11.65 16.33
CA GLU A 143 11.52 -12.79 16.78
C GLU A 143 10.75 -14.10 16.76
N ALA A 144 9.48 -14.10 17.19
CA ALA A 144 8.63 -15.28 17.12
C ALA A 144 8.46 -15.80 15.68
N LEU A 145 8.38 -14.90 14.68
CA LEU A 145 8.32 -15.28 13.26
C LEU A 145 9.67 -15.73 12.71
N LEU A 146 10.77 -15.08 13.11
CA LEU A 146 12.13 -15.52 12.74
C LEU A 146 12.37 -16.97 13.17
N HIS A 147 12.00 -17.31 14.41
CA HIS A 147 12.22 -18.64 15.00
C HIS A 147 11.25 -19.71 14.50
N ASN A 148 9.94 -19.42 14.45
CA ASN A 148 8.92 -20.43 14.16
C ASN A 148 8.52 -20.49 12.68
N GLY A 149 8.90 -19.48 11.89
CA GLY A 149 8.44 -19.31 10.51
C GLY A 149 6.95 -18.99 10.40
N PRO A 150 6.30 -19.36 9.28
CA PRO A 150 4.90 -19.03 9.03
C PRO A 150 3.99 -19.42 10.19
N THR A 151 3.42 -18.43 10.88
CA THR A 151 2.62 -18.66 12.09
C THR A 151 1.31 -17.90 12.04
N HIS A 152 0.19 -18.57 12.34
CA HIS A 152 -1.11 -17.91 12.41
C HIS A 152 -1.25 -17.05 13.67
N THR A 153 -2.04 -15.97 13.59
CA THR A 153 -2.14 -14.95 14.65
C THR A 153 -2.42 -15.49 16.04
N ILE A 154 -3.21 -16.56 16.19
CA ILE A 154 -3.51 -17.16 17.49
C ILE A 154 -2.25 -17.71 18.19
N ASP A 155 -1.41 -18.46 17.47
CA ASP A 155 -0.18 -19.03 18.04
C ASP A 155 0.95 -18.01 18.07
N LEU A 156 0.98 -17.09 17.10
CA LEU A 156 1.94 -15.99 17.11
C LEU A 156 1.76 -15.10 18.36
N ARG A 157 0.53 -14.89 18.82
CA ARG A 157 0.27 -14.20 20.11
C ARG A 157 0.83 -14.94 21.31
N LYS A 158 0.78 -16.27 21.31
CA LYS A 158 1.35 -17.10 22.38
C LYS A 158 2.88 -17.05 22.35
N ALA A 159 3.46 -17.26 21.17
CA ALA A 159 4.91 -17.24 20.96
C ALA A 159 5.54 -15.88 21.30
N ALA A 160 4.83 -14.77 21.04
CA ALA A 160 5.28 -13.42 21.40
C ALA A 160 5.02 -13.03 22.87
N HIS A 161 4.45 -13.92 23.68
CA HIS A 161 4.00 -13.67 25.07
C HIS A 161 2.96 -12.54 25.20
N LEU A 162 2.02 -12.46 24.25
CA LEU A 162 0.97 -11.42 24.14
C LEU A 162 -0.46 -12.01 24.14
N SER A 163 -0.64 -13.14 24.83
CA SER A 163 -1.93 -13.86 24.89
C SER A 163 -3.00 -13.15 25.72
N SER A 164 -2.62 -12.30 26.68
CA SER A 164 -3.60 -11.63 27.55
C SER A 164 -4.46 -10.62 26.78
N THR A 165 -5.65 -10.32 27.31
CA THR A 165 -6.60 -9.40 26.67
C THR A 165 -6.06 -7.97 26.64
N GLU A 166 -5.33 -7.52 27.68
CA GLU A 166 -4.73 -6.17 27.71
C GLU A 166 -3.69 -5.98 26.61
N ASN A 167 -3.06 -7.07 26.17
CA ASN A 167 -2.04 -7.06 25.14
C ASN A 167 -2.60 -7.11 23.71
N LYS A 168 -3.91 -7.26 23.53
CA LYS A 168 -4.52 -7.35 22.19
C LYS A 168 -4.16 -6.14 21.32
N TYR A 169 -4.33 -4.93 21.86
CA TYR A 169 -4.00 -3.70 21.13
C TYR A 169 -2.51 -3.62 20.76
N ARG A 170 -1.63 -4.03 21.67
CA ARG A 170 -0.18 -4.02 21.43
C ARG A 170 0.22 -5.00 20.33
N PHE A 171 -0.39 -6.19 20.32
CA PHE A 171 -0.18 -7.18 19.26
C PHE A 171 -0.68 -6.69 17.89
N ASP A 172 -1.91 -6.14 17.83
CA ASP A 172 -2.47 -5.61 16.59
C ASP A 172 -1.62 -4.45 16.04
N LYS A 173 -1.11 -3.60 16.94
CA LYS A 173 -0.16 -2.52 16.61
C LYS A 173 1.16 -3.08 16.09
N ALA A 174 1.75 -4.08 16.76
CA ALA A 174 2.98 -4.74 16.34
C ALA A 174 2.86 -5.33 14.93
N LEU A 175 1.79 -6.08 14.63
CA LEU A 175 1.53 -6.59 13.29
C LEU A 175 1.40 -5.48 12.25
N THR A 176 0.78 -4.37 12.62
CA THR A 176 0.57 -3.23 11.72
C THR A 176 1.87 -2.48 11.44
N ASP A 177 2.71 -2.28 12.46
CA ASP A 177 4.00 -1.62 12.33
C ASP A 177 4.97 -2.48 11.49
N LEU A 178 5.06 -3.78 11.77
CA LEU A 178 5.91 -4.71 11.01
C LEU A 178 5.49 -4.81 9.54
N GLN A 179 4.18 -4.78 9.25
CA GLN A 179 3.69 -4.74 7.87
C GLN A 179 4.03 -3.43 7.18
N ALA A 180 3.85 -2.29 7.86
CA ALA A 180 4.14 -0.98 7.30
C ALA A 180 5.61 -0.79 6.94
N GLU A 181 6.50 -1.45 7.69
CA GLU A 181 7.95 -1.50 7.42
C GLU A 181 8.36 -2.65 6.51
N MET A 182 7.41 -3.36 5.88
CA MET A 182 7.67 -4.52 5.02
C MET A 182 8.57 -5.59 5.66
N LYS A 183 8.49 -5.77 6.98
CA LYS A 183 9.25 -6.79 7.72
C LYS A 183 8.53 -8.14 7.73
N ILE A 184 7.20 -8.09 7.76
CA ILE A 184 6.33 -9.28 7.73
C ILE A 184 5.26 -9.11 6.67
N VAL A 185 4.72 -10.23 6.20
CA VAL A 185 3.66 -10.27 5.20
C VAL A 185 2.66 -11.39 5.54
N PRO A 186 1.36 -11.18 5.30
CA PRO A 186 0.39 -12.28 5.28
C PRO A 186 0.71 -13.28 4.16
N VAL A 187 0.72 -14.57 4.48
CA VAL A 187 1.07 -15.65 3.54
C VAL A 187 -0.02 -16.71 3.38
N GLY A 188 -1.11 -16.63 4.14
CA GLY A 188 -2.22 -17.58 4.04
C GLY A 188 -3.23 -17.46 5.17
N ILE A 189 -4.22 -18.34 5.16
CA ILE A 189 -5.28 -18.44 6.18
C ILE A 189 -5.26 -19.84 6.81
N ALA A 190 -5.31 -19.89 8.13
CA ALA A 190 -5.49 -21.13 8.90
C ALA A 190 -6.94 -21.26 9.36
N ASN A 191 -7.51 -22.46 9.21
CA ASN A 191 -8.84 -22.80 9.71
C ASN A 191 -8.79 -23.18 11.20
N VAL A 192 -8.57 -22.17 12.05
CA VAL A 192 -8.39 -22.33 13.50
C VAL A 192 -9.14 -21.26 14.29
N GLY A 193 -9.31 -21.52 15.59
CA GLY A 193 -10.02 -20.62 16.50
C GLY A 193 -11.53 -20.66 16.32
N ARG A 194 -12.23 -19.82 17.11
CA ARG A 194 -13.70 -19.82 17.19
C ARG A 194 -14.42 -19.56 15.86
N TRP A 195 -13.76 -18.83 14.96
CA TRP A 195 -14.33 -18.38 13.69
C TRP A 195 -13.79 -19.13 12.48
N GLY A 196 -12.96 -20.17 12.68
CA GLY A 196 -12.33 -20.91 11.58
C GLY A 196 -11.44 -20.06 10.68
N TYR A 197 -10.85 -18.99 11.24
CA TYR A 197 -10.10 -18.00 10.47
C TYR A 197 -8.99 -17.39 11.33
N ALA A 198 -7.74 -17.57 10.90
CA ALA A 198 -6.60 -16.83 11.39
C ALA A 198 -5.59 -16.58 10.26
N MET A 199 -5.19 -15.32 10.09
CA MET A 199 -4.14 -14.95 9.14
C MET A 199 -2.79 -15.56 9.56
N ILE A 200 -2.08 -16.17 8.61
CA ILE A 200 -0.70 -16.64 8.74
C ILE A 200 0.23 -15.52 8.29
N TYR A 201 1.23 -15.20 9.11
CA TYR A 201 2.28 -14.25 8.77
C TYR A 201 3.63 -14.95 8.70
N ASP A 202 4.51 -14.46 7.85
CA ASP A 202 5.94 -14.81 7.83
C ASP A 202 6.79 -13.57 7.54
N ILE A 203 8.11 -13.74 7.60
CA ILE A 203 9.11 -12.73 7.28
C ILE A 203 9.04 -12.38 5.80
N ALA A 204 8.81 -11.10 5.47
CA ALA A 204 8.64 -10.66 4.10
C ALA A 204 9.87 -10.93 3.22
N ALA A 205 11.08 -10.76 3.78
CA ALA A 205 12.34 -11.03 3.09
C ALA A 205 12.55 -12.53 2.76
N ARG A 206 11.92 -13.45 3.51
CA ARG A 206 11.94 -14.89 3.23
C ARG A 206 10.97 -15.25 2.10
N CYS A 207 9.81 -14.62 2.09
CA CYS A 207 8.76 -14.87 1.09
C CYS A 207 9.07 -14.22 -0.26
N TYR A 208 9.72 -13.04 -0.25
CA TYR A 208 9.99 -12.25 -1.45
C TYR A 208 11.48 -11.84 -1.54
N PRO A 209 12.42 -12.81 -1.60
CA PRO A 209 13.85 -12.49 -1.70
C PRO A 209 14.17 -11.64 -2.93
N GLU A 210 13.43 -11.80 -4.04
CA GLU A 210 13.59 -11.01 -5.26
C GLU A 210 13.23 -9.53 -5.06
N ILE A 211 12.30 -9.20 -4.16
CA ILE A 211 11.99 -7.81 -3.82
C ILE A 211 13.19 -7.20 -3.09
N VAL A 212 13.77 -7.95 -2.15
CA VAL A 212 14.95 -7.51 -1.39
C VAL A 212 16.12 -7.29 -2.33
N GLU A 213 16.44 -8.26 -3.19
CA GLU A 213 17.55 -8.17 -4.13
C GLU A 213 17.39 -7.02 -5.13
N ALA A 214 16.19 -6.81 -5.67
CA ALA A 214 15.92 -5.69 -6.57
C ALA A 214 16.05 -4.33 -5.85
N ALA A 215 15.62 -4.24 -4.59
CA ALA A 215 15.67 -3.01 -3.82
C ALA A 215 17.10 -2.55 -3.48
N ARG A 216 18.08 -3.47 -3.43
CA ARG A 216 19.50 -3.15 -3.15
C ARG A 216 20.11 -2.12 -4.11
N PHE A 217 19.59 -2.05 -5.33
CA PHE A 217 20.10 -1.17 -6.37
C PHE A 217 19.28 0.12 -6.55
N LEU A 218 18.25 0.31 -5.72
CA LEU A 218 17.38 1.48 -5.78
C LEU A 218 17.84 2.55 -4.78
N SER A 219 17.98 3.79 -5.26
CA SER A 219 18.09 4.93 -4.37
C SER A 219 16.70 5.35 -3.87
N GLU A 220 16.66 6.02 -2.71
CA GLU A 220 15.42 6.57 -2.17
C GLU A 220 14.76 7.55 -3.16
N GLU A 221 15.54 8.37 -3.86
CA GLU A 221 15.02 9.31 -4.84
C GLU A 221 14.35 8.58 -6.01
N LYS A 222 14.99 7.52 -6.54
CA LYS A 222 14.43 6.74 -7.64
C LYS A 222 13.14 6.03 -7.21
N ALA A 223 13.11 5.51 -5.98
CA ALA A 223 11.92 4.93 -5.39
C ALA A 223 10.77 5.94 -5.29
N GLN A 224 11.04 7.13 -4.73
CA GLN A 224 10.06 8.20 -4.60
C GLN A 224 9.51 8.67 -5.96
N GLN A 225 10.39 8.88 -6.95
CA GLN A 225 9.98 9.26 -8.31
C GLN A 225 9.05 8.21 -8.94
N THR A 226 9.40 6.93 -8.80
CA THR A 226 8.64 5.84 -9.43
C THR A 226 7.28 5.65 -8.75
N ILE A 227 7.23 5.69 -7.42
CA ILE A 227 5.98 5.63 -6.65
C ILE A 227 5.08 6.83 -6.96
N LEU A 228 5.65 8.05 -6.98
CA LEU A 228 4.89 9.27 -7.29
C LEU A 228 4.32 9.24 -8.71
N LEU A 229 5.07 8.74 -9.69
CA LEU A 229 4.58 8.60 -11.06
C LEU A 229 3.44 7.56 -11.15
N ALA A 230 3.59 6.40 -10.51
CA ALA A 230 2.53 5.38 -10.45
C ALA A 230 1.26 5.93 -9.78
N TYR A 231 1.43 6.71 -8.72
CA TYR A 231 0.34 7.40 -8.05
C TYR A 231 -0.40 8.36 -8.98
N LEU A 232 0.31 9.27 -9.64
CA LEU A 232 -0.27 10.28 -10.52
C LEU A 232 -0.91 9.66 -11.78
N ARG A 233 -0.37 8.54 -12.28
CA ARG A 233 -1.02 7.71 -13.31
C ARG A 233 -2.34 7.10 -12.86
N SER A 234 -2.56 6.95 -11.56
CA SER A 234 -3.83 6.46 -11.03
C SER A 234 -4.80 7.60 -10.78
N VAL A 235 -4.36 8.68 -10.13
CA VAL A 235 -5.27 9.72 -9.63
C VAL A 235 -5.41 10.92 -10.55
N GLY A 236 -4.53 11.06 -11.54
CA GLY A 236 -4.50 12.12 -12.54
C GLY A 236 -4.01 13.48 -12.04
N MET A 237 -4.63 14.00 -10.99
CA MET A 237 -4.23 15.24 -10.32
C MET A 237 -4.22 15.03 -8.81
N ALA A 238 -3.22 15.58 -8.11
CA ALA A 238 -3.16 15.54 -6.65
C ALA A 238 -2.53 16.80 -6.06
N GLU A 239 -2.97 17.20 -4.86
CA GLU A 239 -2.38 18.31 -4.12
C GLU A 239 -1.12 17.85 -3.37
N SER A 240 -0.03 18.58 -3.53
CA SER A 240 1.31 18.20 -3.06
C SER A 240 1.38 17.89 -1.56
N ASN A 241 0.84 18.71 -0.66
CA ASN A 241 0.93 18.47 0.78
C ASN A 241 0.11 17.24 1.21
N ARG A 242 -1.07 17.05 0.63
CA ARG A 242 -1.88 15.84 0.83
C ARG A 242 -1.16 14.61 0.30
N THR A 243 -0.45 14.70 -0.83
CA THR A 243 0.35 13.60 -1.35
C THR A 243 1.54 13.27 -0.45
N ALA A 244 2.26 14.28 0.05
CA ALA A 244 3.33 14.08 1.05
C ALA A 244 2.78 13.40 2.31
N SER A 245 1.65 13.88 2.82
CA SER A 245 0.96 13.31 4.00
C SER A 245 0.47 11.88 3.76
N LEU A 246 -0.03 11.56 2.55
CA LEU A 246 -0.46 10.23 2.17
C LEU A 246 0.69 9.21 2.30
N PHE A 247 1.86 9.54 1.75
CA PHE A 247 3.03 8.67 1.77
C PHE A 247 3.86 8.77 3.07
N GLY A 248 3.58 9.76 3.92
CA GLY A 248 4.40 10.03 5.11
C GLY A 248 5.78 10.61 4.75
N TRP A 249 5.93 11.22 3.58
CA TRP A 249 7.18 11.83 3.14
C TRP A 249 7.27 13.28 3.62
N LYS A 250 8.50 13.78 3.79
CA LYS A 250 8.74 15.22 3.93
C LYS A 250 8.39 15.92 2.61
N SER A 251 7.81 17.11 2.69
CA SER A 251 7.41 17.87 1.49
C SER A 251 8.57 18.09 0.52
N ASP A 252 9.79 18.32 1.02
CA ASP A 252 10.98 18.52 0.19
C ASP A 252 11.32 17.29 -0.66
N PHE A 253 11.13 16.07 -0.12
CA PHE A 253 11.38 14.83 -0.86
C PHE A 253 10.34 14.63 -1.96
N LEU A 254 9.06 14.87 -1.65
CA LEU A 254 8.00 14.86 -2.65
C LEU A 254 8.29 15.87 -3.78
N MET A 255 8.65 17.11 -3.43
CA MET A 255 8.88 18.16 -4.41
C MET A 255 10.10 17.92 -5.27
N ARG A 256 11.19 17.34 -4.73
CA ARG A 256 12.34 16.90 -5.54
C ARG A 256 11.95 15.83 -6.55
N ALA A 257 11.17 14.83 -6.12
CA ALA A 257 10.66 13.80 -7.02
C ALA A 257 9.74 14.40 -8.10
N ALA A 258 8.85 15.33 -7.73
CA ALA A 258 7.97 16.02 -8.65
C ALA A 258 8.75 16.89 -9.67
N GLN A 259 9.76 17.64 -9.23
CA GLN A 259 10.62 18.45 -10.10
C GLN A 259 11.38 17.59 -11.11
N TYR A 260 11.91 16.46 -10.66
CA TYR A 260 12.55 15.49 -11.55
C TYR A 260 11.56 14.99 -12.62
N LEU A 261 10.37 14.54 -12.21
CA LEU A 261 9.33 14.06 -13.13
C LEU A 261 8.83 15.14 -14.09
N ALA A 262 8.76 16.40 -13.65
CA ALA A 262 8.43 17.53 -14.50
C ALA A 262 9.53 17.81 -15.53
N GLY A 263 10.81 17.72 -15.12
CA GLY A 263 11.95 17.82 -16.05
C GLY A 263 12.03 16.66 -17.06
N GLN A 264 11.41 15.51 -16.76
CA GLN A 264 11.24 14.38 -17.67
C GLN A 264 9.91 14.42 -18.44
N ASP A 265 9.17 15.53 -18.35
CA ASP A 265 7.92 15.75 -19.07
C ASP A 265 6.78 14.76 -18.74
N HIS A 266 6.86 14.10 -17.57
CA HIS A 266 5.82 13.17 -17.13
C HIS A 266 4.66 13.87 -16.40
N ILE A 267 4.94 14.99 -15.75
CA ILE A 267 3.95 15.73 -14.95
C ILE A 267 4.12 17.24 -15.14
N THR A 268 3.09 17.99 -14.78
CA THR A 268 3.16 19.44 -14.61
C THR A 268 2.94 19.82 -13.15
N ILE A 269 3.78 20.73 -12.64
CA ILE A 269 3.60 21.34 -11.32
C ILE A 269 2.81 22.63 -11.53
N PHE A 270 1.60 22.69 -10.98
CA PHE A 270 0.66 23.79 -11.14
C PHE A 270 0.39 24.48 -9.81
N PRO A 271 0.88 25.71 -9.61
CA PRO A 271 0.49 26.53 -8.47
C PRO A 271 -0.89 27.14 -8.72
N ASP A 272 -1.88 26.79 -7.89
CA ASP A 272 -3.16 27.49 -7.89
C ASP A 272 -3.04 28.80 -7.11
N LEU A 273 -3.20 29.90 -7.84
CA LEU A 273 -3.08 31.25 -7.29
C LEU A 273 -4.26 31.62 -6.38
N GLN A 274 -5.39 30.91 -6.45
CA GLN A 274 -6.57 31.23 -5.65
C GLN A 274 -6.48 30.65 -4.24
N ASP A 275 -5.98 29.43 -4.09
CA ASP A 275 -5.91 28.74 -2.79
C ASP A 275 -4.48 28.57 -2.25
N SER A 276 -3.48 29.11 -2.97
CA SER A 276 -2.05 29.00 -2.64
C SER A 276 -1.53 27.56 -2.51
N LYS A 277 -2.21 26.58 -3.10
CA LYS A 277 -1.78 25.18 -3.12
C LYS A 277 -1.04 24.85 -4.41
N THR A 278 -0.21 23.82 -4.34
CA THR A 278 0.48 23.27 -5.50
C THR A 278 -0.11 21.91 -5.85
N TYR A 279 -0.55 21.78 -7.10
CA TYR A 279 -1.10 20.55 -7.67
C TYR A 279 -0.08 19.91 -8.62
N LEU A 280 -0.03 18.59 -8.58
CA LEU A 280 0.77 17.74 -9.45
C LEU A 280 -0.18 17.09 -10.46
N LEU A 281 0.03 17.37 -11.75
CA LEU A 281 -0.85 16.97 -12.84
C LEU A 281 -0.13 15.93 -13.70
N TYR A 282 -0.75 14.78 -13.95
CA TYR A 282 -0.22 13.81 -14.89
C TYR A 282 -0.42 14.31 -16.34
N LYS A 283 0.67 14.44 -17.08
CA LYS A 283 0.68 15.18 -18.35
C LYS A 283 -0.24 14.57 -19.42
N SER A 284 -0.43 13.25 -19.44
CA SER A 284 -1.28 12.60 -20.45
C SER A 284 -2.76 12.99 -20.36
N ILE A 285 -3.21 13.51 -19.22
CA ILE A 285 -4.59 13.98 -18.99
C ILE A 285 -4.70 15.49 -19.25
N PHE A 286 -3.63 16.20 -18.90
CA PHE A 286 -3.54 17.66 -18.98
C PHE A 286 -2.38 18.06 -19.89
N PRO A 287 -2.49 17.89 -21.22
CA PRO A 287 -1.57 18.51 -22.14
C PRO A 287 -1.80 20.03 -22.04
N LEU A 288 -1.06 20.66 -21.15
CA LEU A 288 -0.93 22.10 -21.07
C LEU A 288 -0.12 22.51 -22.30
N GLN A 289 -0.82 23.03 -23.32
CA GLN A 289 -0.22 23.75 -24.44
C GLN A 289 0.18 25.15 -23.99
#